data_AF-A0A820QP69-F1
#
_entry.id   AF-A0A820QP69-F1
#
_cell.length_a   1.000
_cell.length_b   1.000
_cell.length_c   1.000
_cell.angle_alpha   90.00
_cell.angle_beta   90.00
_cell.angle_gamma   90.00
#
_symmetry.space_group_name_H-M   'P 1'
#
loop_
_entity.id
_entity.type
_entity.pdbx_description
1 polymer ?
#
loop_
_entity_poly.entity_id
_entity_poly.type
_entity_poly.pdbx_seq_one_letter_code
_entity_poly.pdbx_strand_id
1 'polypeptide(L)'
;MVVPYGDPSEQQARKNAFDCGEYGLGCCTNSLELGCDCVGHIKYFDGNMCTSRGELLIIKNAVCLHEEDAGILWKHTDRRLNTPEVRRSRRLVISSIATIENYEYGFYWYLYQDASIHFEVKLTGVLSVGALPADKESA
;
A
#
# COMPACT_ATOMS: atom_id res chain seq x y z
N MET A 1 9.39 9.24 0.80
CA MET A 1 8.30 9.52 -0.14
C MET A 1 8.19 11.03 -0.28
N VAL A 2 8.02 11.52 -1.51
CA VAL A 2 7.88 12.95 -1.82
C VAL A 2 6.90 13.10 -2.97
N VAL A 3 6.05 14.13 -2.91
CA VAL A 3 5.01 14.41 -3.91
C VAL A 3 5.17 15.85 -4.43
N PRO A 4 6.10 16.07 -5.38
CA PRO A 4 6.32 17.40 -5.96
C PRO A 4 5.26 17.70 -7.02
N TYR A 5 4.57 18.83 -6.90
CA TYR A 5 3.62 19.30 -7.91
C TYR A 5 4.35 20.14 -8.95
N GLY A 6 4.05 19.89 -10.23
CA GLY A 6 4.71 20.54 -11.36
C GLY A 6 4.03 21.82 -11.87
N ASP A 7 2.95 22.28 -11.25
CA ASP A 7 2.28 23.53 -11.64
C ASP A 7 3.05 24.74 -11.09
N PRO A 8 3.55 25.65 -11.97
CA PRO A 8 4.36 26.79 -11.55
C PRO A 8 3.55 27.96 -10.96
N SER A 9 2.22 27.89 -10.93
CA SER A 9 1.38 28.93 -10.34
C SER A 9 1.70 29.11 -8.85
N GLU A 10 1.58 30.34 -8.36
CA GLU A 10 1.98 30.73 -7.00
C GLU A 10 1.33 29.85 -5.92
N GLN A 11 0.09 29.42 -6.13
CA GLN A 11 -0.64 28.59 -5.18
C GLN A 11 -0.14 27.13 -5.15
N GLN A 12 0.32 26.61 -6.28
CA GLN A 12 0.69 25.20 -6.44
C GLN A 12 2.20 24.97 -6.33
N ALA A 13 3.03 25.97 -6.67
CA ALA A 13 4.50 25.88 -6.70
C ALA A 13 5.12 25.48 -5.34
N ARG A 14 4.40 25.71 -4.24
CA ARG A 14 4.81 25.32 -2.89
C ARG A 14 4.46 23.87 -2.52
N LYS A 15 3.59 23.19 -3.29
CA LYS A 15 3.13 21.83 -2.97
C LYS A 15 4.22 20.81 -3.28
N ASN A 16 4.96 20.44 -2.24
CA ASN A 16 6.01 19.44 -2.29
C ASN A 16 5.98 18.63 -0.99
N ALA A 17 4.92 17.85 -0.79
CA ALA A 17 4.72 17.14 0.47
C ALA A 17 5.77 16.04 0.65
N PHE A 18 6.39 16.00 1.83
CA PHE A 18 7.22 14.90 2.30
C PHE A 18 6.42 14.04 3.27
N ASP A 19 5.37 13.40 2.77
CA ASP A 19 4.43 12.53 3.48
C ASP A 19 5.00 11.75 4.68
N CYS A 20 6.11 11.04 4.49
CA CYS A 20 6.72 10.27 5.57
C CYS A 20 7.29 11.14 6.70
N GLY A 21 7.90 12.27 6.36
CA GLY A 21 8.63 13.12 7.31
C GLY A 21 7.78 14.26 7.89
N GLU A 22 6.81 14.76 7.13
CA GLU A 22 5.96 15.90 7.53
C GLU A 22 4.67 15.45 8.23
N TYR A 23 4.04 14.37 7.75
CA TYR A 23 2.78 13.87 8.32
C TYR A 23 3.01 12.63 9.21
N GLY A 24 3.89 11.74 8.76
CA GLY A 24 4.18 10.48 9.45
C GLY A 24 3.19 9.38 9.08
N LEU A 25 3.63 8.45 8.23
CA LEU A 25 2.78 7.37 7.71
C LEU A 25 2.09 6.54 8.80
N GLY A 26 2.77 6.31 9.93
CA GLY A 26 2.21 5.57 11.04
C GLY A 26 0.97 6.25 11.63
N CYS A 27 1.04 7.55 11.90
CA CYS A 27 -0.08 8.33 12.43
C CYS A 27 -1.25 8.43 11.44
N CYS A 28 -0.95 8.35 10.15
CA CYS A 28 -1.92 8.39 9.05
C CYS A 28 -2.47 7.01 8.64
N THR A 29 -2.08 5.92 9.32
CA THR A 29 -2.49 4.56 8.95
C THR A 29 -3.96 4.33 9.28
N ASN A 30 -4.70 3.69 8.38
CA ASN A 30 -6.10 3.37 8.55
C ASN A 30 -6.30 2.11 9.42
N SER A 31 -7.46 2.02 10.05
CA SER A 31 -7.91 0.77 10.67
C SER A 31 -8.55 -0.13 9.61
N LEU A 32 -7.90 -1.24 9.28
CA LEU A 32 -8.33 -2.12 8.20
C LEU A 32 -9.48 -3.04 8.64
N GLU A 33 -10.46 -3.22 7.76
CA GLU A 33 -11.66 -4.01 7.98
C GLU A 33 -11.60 -5.36 7.26
N LEU A 34 -12.06 -6.41 7.96
CA LEU A 34 -12.11 -7.77 7.43
C LEU A 34 -13.18 -7.90 6.35
N GLY A 35 -12.80 -8.42 5.18
CA GLY A 35 -13.70 -8.61 4.05
C GLY A 35 -13.83 -7.38 3.13
N CYS A 36 -13.32 -6.22 3.55
CA CYS A 36 -13.28 -5.00 2.74
C CYS A 36 -11.84 -4.71 2.29
N ASP A 37 -10.98 -4.29 3.22
CA ASP A 37 -9.58 -3.96 2.90
C ASP A 37 -8.71 -5.20 2.73
N CYS A 38 -8.96 -6.22 3.57
CA CYS A 38 -8.27 -7.50 3.53
C CYS A 38 -9.24 -8.67 3.47
N VAL A 39 -9.02 -9.57 2.52
CA VAL A 39 -9.90 -10.71 2.25
C VAL A 39 -9.17 -12.03 2.50
N GLY A 40 -9.83 -12.97 3.18
CA GLY A 40 -9.29 -14.29 3.49
C GLY A 40 -9.14 -14.53 4.98
N HIS A 41 -8.14 -15.31 5.38
CA HIS A 41 -7.82 -15.56 6.78
C HIS A 41 -6.77 -14.56 7.27
N ILE A 42 -7.24 -13.52 7.97
CA ILE A 42 -6.42 -12.36 8.28
C ILE A 42 -6.00 -12.35 9.75
N LYS A 43 -4.70 -12.10 9.98
CA LYS A 43 -4.19 -11.68 11.28
C LYS A 43 -3.92 -10.18 11.26
N TYR A 44 -4.51 -9.47 12.21
CA TYR A 44 -4.28 -8.04 12.39
C TYR A 44 -3.30 -7.73 13.53
N PHE A 45 -2.63 -6.60 13.40
CA PHE A 45 -1.79 -5.98 14.42
C PHE A 45 -2.21 -4.51 14.61
N ASP A 46 -2.30 -4.08 15.86
CA ASP A 46 -2.57 -2.70 16.21
C ASP A 46 -1.30 -1.84 16.09
N GLY A 47 -1.46 -0.58 15.71
CA GLY A 47 -0.42 0.43 15.72
C GLY A 47 -0.51 1.30 16.96
N ASN A 48 0.58 1.43 17.71
CA ASN A 48 0.65 2.30 18.88
C ASN A 48 1.43 3.58 18.53
N MET A 49 0.76 4.71 18.62
CA MET A 49 1.28 6.05 18.32
C MET A 49 1.22 6.93 19.58
N CYS A 50 1.81 8.12 19.51
CA CYS A 50 1.81 9.09 20.59
C CYS A 50 1.06 10.35 20.16
N THR A 51 0.15 10.85 21.00
CA THR A 51 -0.53 12.13 20.76
C THR A 51 0.40 13.31 21.08
N SER A 52 0.01 14.52 20.66
CA SER A 52 0.74 15.75 21.01
C SER A 52 0.79 16.03 22.52
N ARG A 53 -0.03 15.34 23.33
CA ARG A 53 -0.03 15.42 24.80
C ARG A 53 0.80 14.32 25.47
N GLY A 54 1.44 13.44 24.70
CA GLY A 54 2.20 12.31 25.23
C GLY A 54 1.34 11.09 25.57
N GLU A 55 0.08 11.05 25.14
CA GLU A 55 -0.85 9.95 25.44
C GLU A 55 -0.75 8.85 24.37
N LEU A 56 -1.09 7.62 24.74
CA LEU A 56 -1.13 6.49 23.81
C LEU A 56 -2.33 6.62 22.87
N LEU A 57 -2.07 6.64 21.56
CA LEU A 57 -3.07 6.52 20.51
C LEU A 57 -2.96 5.12 19.89
N ILE A 58 -4.04 4.34 19.95
CA ILE A 58 -4.08 2.99 19.36
C ILE A 58 -4.87 3.03 18.05
N ILE A 59 -4.22 2.72 16.95
CA ILE A 59 -4.85 2.46 15.65
C ILE A 59 -5.13 0.96 15.58
N LYS A 60 -6.40 0.58 15.72
CA LYS A 60 -6.81 -0.83 15.63
C LYS A 60 -6.57 -1.35 14.23
N ASN A 61 -6.15 -2.60 14.10
CA ASN A 61 -5.97 -3.26 12.80
C ASN A 61 -5.12 -2.47 11.79
N ALA A 62 -4.06 -1.80 12.27
CA ALA A 62 -3.20 -0.96 11.43
C ALA A 62 -2.41 -1.76 10.38
N VAL A 63 -2.07 -3.01 10.69
CA VAL A 63 -1.37 -3.92 9.78
C VAL A 63 -2.19 -5.19 9.60
N CYS A 64 -2.33 -5.61 8.35
CA CYS A 64 -2.95 -6.85 7.94
C CYS A 64 -1.89 -7.84 7.44
N LEU A 65 -1.93 -9.07 7.96
CA LEU A 65 -1.07 -10.19 7.59
C LEU A 65 -1.92 -11.37 7.13
N HIS A 66 -1.63 -11.90 5.95
CA HIS A 66 -2.26 -13.13 5.45
C HIS A 66 -1.38 -13.82 4.41
N GLU A 67 -1.66 -15.10 4.12
CA GLU A 67 -1.11 -15.79 2.96
C GLU A 67 -2.13 -15.79 1.83
N GLU A 68 -1.66 -15.65 0.59
CA GLU A 68 -2.50 -15.84 -0.59
C GLU A 68 -1.79 -16.65 -1.68
N ASP A 69 -2.58 -17.27 -2.55
CA ASP A 69 -2.08 -18.00 -3.70
C ASP A 69 -1.46 -17.05 -4.72
N ALA A 70 -0.29 -17.41 -5.26
CA ALA A 70 0.44 -16.63 -6.24
C ALA A 70 0.71 -17.45 -7.52
N GLY A 71 -0.22 -18.32 -7.91
CA GLY A 71 -0.12 -19.11 -9.14
C GLY A 71 0.84 -20.30 -9.05
N ILE A 72 1.60 -20.53 -10.12
CA ILE A 72 2.57 -21.65 -10.20
C ILE A 72 3.95 -21.15 -9.75
N LEU A 73 4.56 -21.84 -8.79
CA LEU A 73 5.94 -21.56 -8.37
C LEU A 73 6.92 -22.11 -9.39
N TRP A 74 6.80 -23.41 -9.69
CA TRP A 74 7.56 -24.05 -10.73
C TRP A 74 6.79 -25.24 -11.31
N LYS A 75 7.08 -25.55 -12.56
CA LYS A 75 6.52 -26.69 -13.28
C LYS A 75 7.57 -27.28 -14.21
N HIS A 76 7.67 -28.60 -14.21
CA HIS A 76 8.52 -29.33 -15.14
C HIS A 76 7.76 -30.55 -15.69
N THR A 77 8.04 -30.94 -16.93
CA THR A 77 7.51 -32.17 -17.51
C THR A 77 8.64 -32.87 -18.23
N ASP A 78 9.10 -33.98 -17.66
CA ASP A 78 10.14 -34.79 -18.29
C ASP A 78 9.51 -35.65 -19.37
N ARG A 79 9.81 -35.34 -20.64
CA ARG A 79 9.31 -36.07 -21.81
C ARG A 79 9.74 -37.55 -21.81
N ARG A 80 10.89 -37.90 -21.22
CA ARG A 80 11.39 -39.28 -21.20
C ARG A 80 10.63 -40.14 -20.21
N LEU A 81 10.17 -39.54 -19.11
CA LEU A 81 9.40 -40.21 -18.05
C LEU A 81 7.89 -40.03 -18.21
N ASN A 82 7.46 -39.09 -19.04
CA ASN A 82 6.07 -38.67 -19.21
C ASN A 82 5.39 -38.26 -17.89
N THR A 83 6.17 -37.73 -16.95
CA THR A 83 5.71 -37.35 -15.61
C THR A 83 5.76 -35.82 -15.45
N PRO A 84 4.62 -35.16 -15.21
CA PRO A 84 4.58 -33.75 -14.87
C PRO A 84 4.75 -33.53 -13.36
N GLU A 85 5.56 -32.54 -12.99
CA GLU A 85 5.70 -32.03 -11.62
C GLU A 85 5.27 -30.57 -11.58
N VAL A 86 4.49 -30.19 -10.56
CA VAL A 86 4.03 -28.83 -10.35
C VAL A 86 4.02 -28.50 -8.87
N ARG A 87 4.46 -27.29 -8.51
CA ARG A 87 4.26 -26.72 -7.17
C ARG A 87 3.61 -25.35 -7.31
N ARG A 88 2.62 -25.08 -6.47
CA ARG A 88 1.97 -23.77 -6.40
C ARG A 88 2.84 -22.79 -5.63
N SER A 89 2.76 -21.53 -6.01
CA SER A 89 3.36 -20.42 -5.27
C SER A 89 2.35 -19.86 -4.29
N ARG A 90 2.85 -19.39 -3.16
CA ARG A 90 2.11 -18.59 -2.20
C ARG A 90 3.00 -17.45 -1.75
N ARG A 91 2.38 -16.36 -1.35
CA ARG A 91 3.06 -15.22 -0.75
C ARG A 91 2.45 -14.86 0.58
N LEU A 92 3.31 -14.54 1.54
CA LEU A 92 2.91 -13.86 2.77
C LEU A 92 2.82 -12.37 2.48
N VAL A 93 1.65 -11.80 2.71
CA VAL A 93 1.34 -10.38 2.50
C VAL A 93 1.36 -9.67 3.84
N ILE A 94 2.19 -8.64 3.97
CA ILE A 94 2.19 -7.71 5.11
C ILE A 94 1.81 -6.35 4.54
N SER A 95 0.68 -5.80 4.99
CA SER A 95 0.14 -4.57 4.38
C SER A 95 -0.41 -3.58 5.38
N SER A 96 -0.33 -2.31 5.01
CA SER A 96 -0.98 -1.18 5.68
C SER A 96 -1.44 -0.16 4.64
N ILE A 97 -2.50 0.57 4.94
CA ILE A 97 -3.02 1.64 4.08
C ILE A 97 -2.95 2.94 4.88
N ALA A 98 -2.41 4.00 4.29
CA ALA A 98 -2.35 5.31 4.91
C ALA A 98 -3.07 6.36 4.06
N THR A 99 -3.86 7.19 4.72
CA THR A 99 -4.53 8.35 4.11
C THR A 99 -3.75 9.61 4.44
N ILE A 100 -3.33 10.34 3.43
CA ILE A 100 -2.68 11.65 3.58
C ILE A 100 -3.48 12.65 2.78
N GLU A 101 -4.35 13.37 3.47
CA GLU A 101 -5.29 14.31 2.87
C GLU A 101 -6.12 13.65 1.75
N ASN A 102 -5.78 13.90 0.50
CA ASN A 102 -6.50 13.40 -0.67
C ASN A 102 -5.98 12.04 -1.20
N TYR A 103 -4.86 11.53 -0.67
CA TYR A 103 -4.19 10.34 -1.18
C TYR A 103 -4.41 9.13 -0.28
N GLU A 104 -4.52 7.96 -0.88
CA GLU A 104 -4.39 6.68 -0.19
C GLU A 104 -3.20 5.89 -0.75
N TYR A 105 -2.28 5.54 0.15
CA TYR A 105 -1.13 4.70 -0.13
C TYR A 105 -1.32 3.33 0.50
N GLY A 106 -1.53 2.31 -0.32
CA GLY A 106 -1.48 0.92 0.12
C GLY A 106 -0.06 0.37 -0.01
N PHE A 107 0.60 0.09 1.11
CA PHE A 107 1.94 -0.49 1.15
C PHE A 107 1.84 -2.00 1.35
N TYR A 108 2.40 -2.78 0.42
CA TYR A 108 2.34 -4.24 0.44
C TYR A 108 3.74 -4.83 0.33
N TRP A 109 4.13 -5.60 1.33
CA TRP A 109 5.31 -6.45 1.30
C TRP A 109 4.88 -7.89 1.02
N TYR A 110 5.51 -8.51 0.04
CA TYR A 110 5.28 -9.89 -0.34
C TYR A 110 6.55 -10.71 -0.11
N LEU A 111 6.42 -11.79 0.67
CA LEU A 111 7.47 -12.77 0.88
C LEU A 111 7.06 -14.10 0.24
N TYR A 112 7.88 -14.58 -0.68
CA TYR A 112 7.58 -15.79 -1.46
C TYR A 112 8.37 -17.01 -0.98
N GLN A 113 7.89 -18.20 -1.35
CA GLN A 113 8.53 -19.48 -1.01
C GLN A 113 9.91 -19.68 -1.66
N ASP A 114 10.22 -18.95 -2.73
CA ASP A 114 11.54 -18.92 -3.38
C ASP A 114 12.50 -17.89 -2.77
N ALA A 115 12.13 -17.31 -1.62
CA ALA A 115 12.84 -16.24 -0.92
C ALA A 115 12.89 -14.88 -1.65
N SER A 116 12.13 -14.71 -2.73
CA SER A 116 11.96 -13.37 -3.30
C SER A 116 11.16 -12.46 -2.36
N ILE A 117 11.58 -11.20 -2.30
CA ILE A 117 10.92 -10.13 -1.56
C ILE A 117 10.47 -9.09 -2.57
N HIS A 118 9.18 -8.78 -2.57
CA HIS A 118 8.61 -7.75 -3.43
C HIS A 118 7.92 -6.69 -2.58
N PHE A 119 8.08 -5.43 -2.97
CA PHE A 119 7.38 -4.30 -2.38
C PHE A 119 6.55 -3.61 -3.44
N GLU A 120 5.25 -3.54 -3.20
CA GLU A 120 4.29 -2.88 -4.08
C GLU A 120 3.62 -1.73 -3.32
N VAL A 121 3.50 -0.59 -3.99
CA VAL A 121 2.70 0.54 -3.50
C VAL A 121 1.54 0.74 -4.45
N LYS A 122 0.31 0.63 -3.92
CA LYS A 122 -0.92 0.90 -4.66
C LYS A 122 -1.35 2.32 -4.35
N LEU A 123 -1.34 3.18 -5.36
CA LEU A 123 -1.76 4.57 -5.27
C LEU A 123 -3.23 4.68 -5.67
N THR A 124 -4.06 5.19 -4.77
CA THR A 124 -5.47 5.46 -5.02
C THR A 124 -5.89 6.76 -4.32
N GLY A 125 -7.19 7.01 -4.25
CA GLY A 125 -7.77 8.18 -3.61
C GLY A 125 -8.33 9.18 -4.59
N VAL A 126 -8.25 10.44 -4.22
CA VAL A 126 -8.76 11.55 -5.01
C VAL A 126 -7.61 12.45 -5.43
N LEU A 127 -7.61 12.88 -6.69
CA LEU A 127 -6.62 13.83 -7.18
C LEU A 127 -6.73 15.15 -6.41
N SER A 128 -5.59 15.68 -5.97
CA SER A 128 -5.51 17.08 -5.57
C SER A 128 -5.63 17.95 -6.81
N VAL A 129 -6.75 18.67 -6.88
CA VAL A 129 -7.14 19.45 -8.05
C VAL A 129 -6.85 20.93 -7.88
N GLY A 130 -6.58 21.60 -8.99
CA GLY A 130 -6.51 23.06 -9.12
C GLY A 130 -7.68 23.59 -9.95
N ALA A 131 -7.89 24.91 -9.90
CA ALA A 131 -8.85 25.54 -10.79
C ALA A 131 -8.33 25.53 -12.24
N LEU A 132 -9.18 25.14 -13.17
CA LEU A 132 -8.91 25.26 -14.61
C LEU A 132 -9.44 26.63 -15.08
N PRO A 133 -8.62 27.48 -15.72
CA PRO A 133 -9.09 28.72 -16.33
C PRO A 133 -10.23 28.46 -17.33
N ALA A 134 -11.25 29.31 -17.34
CA ALA A 134 -12.46 29.10 -18.15
C ALA A 134 -12.21 29.07 -19.66
N ASP A 135 -11.09 29.65 -20.11
CA ASP A 135 -10.63 29.70 -21.49
C ASP A 135 -9.76 28.49 -21.91
N LYS A 136 -9.48 27.56 -20.98
CA LYS A 136 -8.68 26.37 -21.24
C LYS A 136 -9.52 25.11 -21.06
N GLU A 137 -9.37 24.17 -21.99
CA GLU A 137 -9.90 22.82 -21.83
C GLU A 137 -8.92 21.96 -21.01
N SER A 138 -9.45 21.00 -20.26
CA SER A 138 -8.62 19.99 -19.61
C SER A 138 -7.96 19.14 -20.69
N ALA A 139 -6.63 19.02 -20.63
CA ALA A 139 -5.87 18.14 -21.50
C ALA A 139 -6.27 16.66 -21.35
#